data_AF-A0A941ZHM1-F1
#
_entry.id   AF-A0A941ZHM1-F1
#
_cell.length_a   1.000
_cell.length_b   1.000
_cell.length_c   1.000
_cell.angle_alpha   90.00
_cell.angle_beta   90.00
_cell.angle_gamma   90.00
#
_symmetry.space_group_name_H-M   'P 1'
#
loop_
_entity.id
_entity.type
_entity.pdbx_description
1 polymer ?
#
loop_
_entity_poly.entity_id
_entity_poly.type
_entity_poly.pdbx_seq_one_letter_code
_entity_poly.pdbx_strand_id
1 'polypeptide(L)'
;MREVSDDKSLSKADRKRLQIEHARHLSRRARLVKLADKTCNVRDMVAHAPAGWPLQRRREYFDWARKVVDQIRGTHERLEAAFDEAFAGRP
;
A
#
# COMPACT_ATOMS: atom_id res chain seq x y z
N MET A 1 2.91 4.01 -18.70
CA MET A 1 2.56 4.73 -17.44
C MET A 1 1.09 4.53 -17.00
N ARG A 2 0.37 3.48 -17.43
CA ARG A 2 -1.06 3.24 -17.10
C ARG A 2 -1.30 2.19 -15.99
N GLU A 3 -0.31 1.37 -15.64
CA GLU A 3 -0.50 0.23 -14.71
C GLU A 3 -0.66 0.64 -13.23
N VAL A 4 -0.32 1.88 -12.87
CA VAL A 4 -0.31 2.34 -11.46
C VAL A 4 -1.36 3.41 -11.15
N SER A 5 -2.17 3.82 -12.13
CA SER A 5 -3.16 4.89 -11.95
C SER A 5 -4.51 4.36 -11.47
N ASP A 6 -5.05 4.97 -10.42
CA ASP A 6 -6.40 4.69 -9.93
C ASP A 6 -7.45 5.41 -10.79
N ASP A 7 -8.53 4.71 -11.12
CA ASP A 7 -9.72 5.33 -11.69
C ASP A 7 -10.46 6.15 -10.61
N LYS A 8 -10.42 7.48 -10.74
CA LYS A 8 -11.00 8.41 -9.76
C LYS A 8 -12.53 8.50 -9.83
N SER A 9 -13.18 7.90 -10.83
CA SER A 9 -14.64 7.83 -10.92
C SER A 9 -15.26 6.89 -9.88
N LEU A 10 -14.46 5.98 -9.31
CA LEU A 10 -14.91 4.95 -8.39
C LEU A 10 -14.86 5.39 -6.91
N SER A 11 -15.74 4.78 -6.12
CA SER A 11 -15.77 4.96 -4.67
C SER A 11 -14.39 4.65 -4.06
N LYS A 12 -14.09 5.27 -2.91
CA LYS A 12 -12.79 5.07 -2.25
C LYS A 12 -12.59 3.60 -1.84
N ALA A 13 -13.68 2.89 -1.52
CA ALA A 13 -13.66 1.47 -1.21
C ALA A 13 -13.39 0.61 -2.45
N ASP A 14 -14.05 0.91 -3.58
CA ASP A 14 -13.84 0.17 -4.82
C ASP A 14 -12.43 0.37 -5.38
N ARG A 15 -11.90 1.60 -5.32
CA ARG A 15 -10.49 1.86 -5.68
C ARG A 15 -9.52 1.04 -4.83
N LYS A 16 -9.76 0.96 -3.53
CA LYS A 16 -8.94 0.15 -2.62
C LYS A 16 -9.00 -1.34 -2.96
N ARG A 17 -10.19 -1.86 -3.30
CA ARG A 17 -10.38 -3.26 -3.71
C ARG A 17 -9.65 -3.55 -5.02
N LEU A 18 -9.83 -2.70 -6.03
CA LEU A 18 -9.17 -2.84 -7.33
C LEU A 18 -7.66 -2.78 -7.23
N GLN A 19 -7.09 -1.98 -6.32
CA GLN A 19 -5.64 -1.99 -6.11
C GLN A 19 -5.12 -3.34 -5.62
N ILE A 20 -5.88 -4.07 -4.79
CA ILE A 20 -5.51 -5.42 -4.35
C ILE A 20 -5.60 -6.38 -5.53
N GLU A 21 -6.74 -6.39 -6.23
CA GLU A 21 -6.98 -7.29 -7.36
C GLU A 21 -5.99 -7.07 -8.51
N HIS A 22 -5.67 -5.81 -8.82
CA HIS A 22 -4.77 -5.47 -9.91
C HIS A 22 -3.30 -5.72 -9.57
N ALA A 23 -2.91 -5.65 -8.29
CA ALA A 23 -1.51 -5.75 -7.88
C ALA A 23 -0.83 -7.05 -8.37
N ARG A 24 -1.54 -8.19 -8.33
CA ARG A 24 -1.03 -9.48 -8.82
C ARG A 24 -0.69 -9.47 -10.33
N HIS A 25 -1.37 -8.64 -11.11
CA HIS A 25 -1.20 -8.57 -12.57
C HIS A 25 -0.12 -7.58 -13.00
N LEU A 26 0.46 -6.83 -12.06
CA LEU A 26 1.51 -5.87 -12.36
C LEU A 26 2.79 -6.56 -12.86
N SER A 27 3.44 -5.91 -13.83
CA SER A 27 4.79 -6.27 -14.26
C SER A 27 5.77 -6.16 -13.10
N ARG A 28 6.89 -6.90 -13.14
CA ARG A 28 7.92 -6.86 -12.07
C ARG A 28 8.38 -5.43 -11.76
N ARG A 29 8.58 -4.59 -12.79
CA ARG A 29 8.96 -3.17 -12.62
C ARG A 29 7.86 -2.37 -11.93
N ALA A 30 6.59 -2.57 -12.29
CA ALA A 30 5.47 -1.91 -11.64
C ALA A 30 5.28 -2.38 -10.19
N ARG A 31 5.53 -3.66 -9.88
CA ARG A 31 5.53 -4.19 -8.51
C ARG A 31 6.60 -3.51 -7.64
N LEU A 32 7.81 -3.31 -8.15
CA LEU A 32 8.86 -2.57 -7.42
C LEU A 32 8.42 -1.14 -7.07
N VAL A 33 7.85 -0.42 -8.03
CA VAL A 33 7.34 0.94 -7.80
C VAL A 33 6.20 0.92 -6.77
N LYS A 34 5.28 -0.05 -6.87
CA LYS A 34 4.16 -0.19 -5.94
C LYS A 34 4.65 -0.54 -4.51
N LEU A 35 5.66 -1.41 -4.37
CA LEU A 35 6.29 -1.69 -3.08
C LEU A 35 6.90 -0.43 -2.48
N ALA A 36 7.74 0.28 -3.23
CA ALA A 36 8.38 1.52 -2.76
C ALA A 36 7.34 2.59 -2.35
N ASP A 37 6.30 2.78 -3.16
CA ASP A 37 5.16 3.66 -2.86
C ASP A 37 4.49 3.27 -1.54
N LYS A 38 4.12 1.99 -1.36
CA LYS A 38 3.42 1.54 -0.15
C LYS A 38 4.31 1.64 1.09
N THR A 39 5.60 1.34 0.98
CA THR A 39 6.57 1.54 2.08
C THR A 39 6.66 3.00 2.48
N CYS A 40 6.80 3.92 1.52
CA CYS A 40 6.84 5.35 1.80
C CYS A 40 5.56 5.83 2.50
N ASN A 41 4.40 5.45 1.96
CA ASN A 41 3.12 5.86 2.54
C ASN A 41 2.88 5.32 3.95
N VAL A 42 3.29 4.08 4.25
CA VAL A 42 3.17 3.51 5.60
C VAL A 42 4.11 4.21 6.57
N ARG A 43 5.37 4.50 6.18
CA ARG A 43 6.30 5.28 7.01
C ARG A 43 5.75 6.67 7.31
N ASP A 44 5.20 7.34 6.32
CA ASP A 44 4.58 8.66 6.48
C ASP A 44 3.35 8.59 7.40
N MET A 45 2.54 7.52 7.31
CA MET A 45 1.44 7.29 8.24
C MET A 45 1.91 7.05 9.69
N VAL A 46 3.09 6.47 9.91
CA VAL A 46 3.67 6.33 11.26
C VAL A 46 4.14 7.70 11.78
N ALA A 47 4.93 8.41 10.98
CA ALA A 47 5.60 9.66 11.41
C ALA A 47 4.65 10.88 11.43
N HIS A 48 3.76 10.98 10.45
CA HIS A 48 2.99 12.18 10.12
C HIS A 48 1.54 11.87 9.79
N ALA A 49 0.91 10.93 10.50
CA ALA A 49 -0.46 10.59 10.13
C ALA A 49 -1.41 11.79 10.21
N PRO A 50 -2.34 11.91 9.25
CA PRO A 50 -3.14 13.12 9.08
C PRO A 50 -3.92 13.50 10.34
N ALA A 51 -3.95 14.79 10.63
CA ALA A 51 -4.74 15.34 11.73
C ALA A 51 -6.22 14.95 11.56
N GLY A 52 -6.84 14.51 12.65
CA GLY A 52 -8.24 14.10 12.66
C GLY A 52 -8.53 12.69 12.12
N TRP A 53 -7.52 11.87 11.78
CA TRP A 53 -7.76 10.45 11.51
C TRP A 53 -7.92 9.67 12.82
N PRO A 54 -9.07 9.02 13.04
CA PRO A 54 -9.24 8.13 14.18
C PRO A 54 -8.26 6.95 14.10
N LEU A 55 -7.92 6.38 15.26
CA LEU A 55 -7.05 5.21 15.36
C LEU A 55 -7.51 4.06 14.46
N GLN A 56 -8.82 3.79 14.43
CA GLN A 56 -9.41 2.76 13.60
C GLN A 56 -9.12 2.98 12.12
N ARG A 57 -9.25 4.22 11.63
CA ARG A 57 -8.99 4.56 10.22
C ARG A 57 -7.52 4.41 9.86
N ARG A 58 -6.61 4.70 10.80
CA ARG A 58 -5.17 4.42 10.62
C ARG A 58 -4.95 2.91 10.49
N ARG A 59 -5.47 2.10 11.41
CA ARG A 59 -5.39 0.63 11.36
C ARG A 59 -5.92 0.04 10.05
N GLU A 60 -7.09 0.50 9.61
CA GLU A 60 -7.67 0.10 8.32
C GLU A 60 -6.78 0.44 7.11
N TYR A 61 -6.05 1.55 7.18
CA TYR A 61 -5.10 1.90 6.13
C TYR A 61 -3.92 0.93 6.09
N PHE A 62 -3.34 0.61 7.25
CA PHE A 62 -2.29 -0.39 7.35
C PHE A 62 -2.78 -1.74 6.81
N ASP A 63 -3.92 -2.22 7.27
CA ASP A 63 -4.47 -3.52 6.86
C ASP A 63 -4.72 -3.57 5.34
N TRP A 64 -5.19 -2.46 4.75
CA TRP A 64 -5.31 -2.33 3.31
C TRP A 64 -3.95 -2.34 2.60
N ALA A 65 -2.96 -1.58 3.09
CA ALA A 65 -1.63 -1.52 2.49
C ALA A 65 -0.97 -2.89 2.48
N ARG A 66 -1.09 -3.66 3.58
CA ARG A 66 -0.62 -5.04 3.67
C ARG A 66 -1.28 -5.94 2.63
N LYS A 67 -2.62 -5.88 2.50
CA LYS A 67 -3.34 -6.67 1.49
C LYS A 67 -2.83 -6.42 0.07
N VAL A 68 -2.45 -5.18 -0.26
CA VAL A 68 -1.85 -4.86 -1.58
C VAL A 68 -0.45 -5.46 -1.72
N VAL A 69 0.40 -5.29 -0.70
CA VAL A 69 1.78 -5.79 -0.72
C VAL A 69 1.83 -7.31 -0.78
N ASP A 70 0.94 -8.00 -0.06
CA ASP A 70 0.85 -9.46 -0.04
C ASP A 70 0.55 -10.06 -1.44
N GLN A 71 -0.05 -9.30 -2.36
CA GLN A 71 -0.27 -9.73 -3.76
C GLN A 71 0.99 -9.65 -4.63
N ILE A 72 2.04 -8.96 -4.18
CA ILE A 72 3.25 -8.67 -4.96
C ILE A 72 4.54 -9.06 -4.23
N ARG A 73 4.46 -9.80 -3.13
CA ARG A 73 5.62 -10.39 -2.46
C ARG A 73 6.37 -11.37 -3.35
N GLY A 74 7.63 -11.63 -3.00
CA GLY A 74 8.57 -12.37 -3.85
C GLY A 74 9.08 -11.57 -5.05
N THR A 75 8.93 -10.24 -5.02
CA THR A 75 9.44 -9.34 -6.06
C THR A 75 10.81 -8.80 -5.69
N HIS A 76 10.99 -8.36 -4.44
CA HIS A 76 12.21 -7.74 -3.95
C HIS A 76 12.31 -7.75 -2.42
N GLU A 77 13.07 -8.69 -1.89
CA GLU A 77 13.21 -8.96 -0.45
C GLU A 77 13.51 -7.72 0.38
N ARG A 78 14.46 -6.85 -0.02
CA ARG A 78 14.79 -5.66 0.78
C ARG A 78 13.66 -4.63 0.87
N LEU A 79 12.84 -4.49 -0.19
CA LEU A 79 11.71 -3.56 -0.16
C LEU A 79 10.56 -4.13 0.65
N GLU A 80 10.38 -5.45 0.60
CA GLU A 80 9.42 -6.19 1.42
C GLU A 80 9.80 -6.09 2.91
N ALA A 81 11.06 -6.31 3.26
CA ALA A 81 11.56 -6.13 4.63
C ALA A 81 11.41 -4.68 5.12
N ALA A 82 11.72 -3.69 4.27
CA ALA A 82 11.52 -2.27 4.61
C ALA A 82 10.04 -1.92 4.81
N PHE A 83 9.13 -2.57 4.06
CA PHE A 83 7.69 -2.46 4.28
C PHE A 83 7.29 -3.06 5.62
N ASP A 84 7.78 -4.26 5.93
CA ASP A 84 7.46 -4.98 7.18
C ASP A 84 7.94 -4.22 8.42
N GLU A 85 9.14 -3.64 8.35
CA GLU A 85 9.69 -2.75 9.38
C GLU A 85 8.80 -1.52 9.59
N ALA A 86 8.39 -0.85 8.50
CA ALA A 86 7.48 0.30 8.59
C ALA A 86 6.09 -0.12 9.13
N PHE A 87 5.62 -1.29 8.74
CA PHE A 87 4.34 -1.85 9.16
C PHE A 87 4.32 -2.18 10.66
N ALA A 88 5.47 -2.50 11.27
CA ALA A 88 5.57 -2.73 12.72
C ALA A 88 5.19 -1.49 13.56
N GLY A 89 5.24 -0.29 12.96
CA GLY A 89 4.72 0.95 13.57
C GLY A 89 3.20 1.11 13.54
N ARG A 90 2.44 0.05 13.19
CA ARG A 90 0.97 0.06 13.17
C ARG A 90 0.42 0.41 14.56
N PRO A 91 -0.38 1.48 14.70
CA PRO A 91 -0.94 1.90 15.98
C PRO A 91 -2.14 1.04 16.42
#